data_AF-D5SLV3-F1
#
_entry.id   AF-D5SLV3-F1
#
_cell.length_a   1.000
_cell.length_b   1.000
_cell.length_c   1.000
_cell.angle_alpha   90.00
_cell.angle_beta   90.00
_cell.angle_gamma   90.00
#
_symmetry.space_group_name_H-M   'P 1'
#
loop_
_entity.id
_entity.type
_entity.pdbx_description
1 polymer ?
#
loop_
_entity_poly.entity_id
_entity_poly.type
_entity_poly.pdbx_seq_one_letter_code
_entity_poly.pdbx_strand_id
1 'polypeptide(L)'
;MTETVLAADETVLGVVDVAWGNITEGGKVIGTEHLLTGIAELAEETTAGRALYAAGATETAQLAVVRERERGHGPRAVTAAVGWLSGDGRDTGADVAQVLTGQAEPGRPLSGAAVRAFTAARELAGRDGGAEFTAGHLLRALLTDGANRATETLAGCGITPGQVLARLDARDYEPAEDGLDRALWPTRDVLLGRPVQGDVPFLWRQVFTLTRGVNLATAPVVWTAWDAREQARALGHRRGTEHILLALLATYEAGRVHPHLAGEGGLTPEERLAGGARLARQGLDHATVRRALAQAPELGKDDEHLDEYLNDARKAATTGPLLDALLRGRNRAGRLLASLGYVPDAKDKSDDDGDDESGLAAELLDALDAGWVLDIAPVGGKQIRKLWRFLRDSD
;
A
#
# COMPACT_ATOMS: atom_id res chain seq x y z
N MET A 1 18.44 -46.50 -0.72
CA MET A 1 17.93 -45.61 -1.77
C MET A 1 18.32 -44.21 -1.35
N THR A 2 19.14 -43.53 -2.15
CA THR A 2 19.55 -42.14 -1.88
C THR A 2 18.37 -41.26 -2.22
N GLU A 3 17.77 -40.61 -1.23
CA GLU A 3 16.70 -39.64 -1.43
C GLU A 3 17.27 -38.46 -2.23
N THR A 4 16.86 -38.32 -3.49
CA THR A 4 17.27 -37.20 -4.34
C THR A 4 16.56 -35.95 -3.82
N VAL A 5 17.28 -35.12 -3.07
CA VAL A 5 16.75 -33.84 -2.60
C VAL A 5 16.63 -32.89 -3.78
N LEU A 6 15.41 -32.43 -4.08
CA LEU A 6 15.16 -31.46 -5.14
C LEU A 6 15.76 -30.10 -4.78
N ALA A 7 16.49 -29.54 -5.75
CA ALA A 7 17.09 -28.21 -5.65
C ALA A 7 16.00 -27.14 -5.76
N ALA A 8 16.25 -25.98 -5.14
CA ALA A 8 15.47 -24.76 -5.34
C ALA A 8 15.86 -24.10 -6.68
N ASP A 9 14.87 -23.59 -7.42
CA ASP A 9 15.12 -22.74 -8.59
C ASP A 9 15.66 -21.34 -8.17
N GLU A 10 16.17 -20.58 -9.13
CA GLU A 10 16.70 -19.22 -8.87
C GLU A 10 15.63 -18.25 -8.32
N THR A 11 14.37 -18.41 -8.70
CA THR A 11 13.27 -17.55 -8.22
C THR A 11 13.00 -17.77 -6.74
N VAL A 12 13.14 -19.02 -6.24
CA VAL A 12 13.01 -19.33 -4.82
C VAL A 12 14.13 -18.68 -4.00
N LEU A 13 15.35 -18.66 -4.52
CA LEU A 13 16.46 -17.94 -3.89
C LEU A 13 16.17 -16.43 -3.85
N GLY A 14 15.68 -15.87 -4.96
CA GLY A 14 15.23 -14.48 -5.03
C GLY A 14 14.15 -14.16 -3.99
N VAL A 15 13.16 -15.05 -3.78
CA VAL A 15 12.13 -14.88 -2.74
C VAL A 15 12.78 -14.77 -1.36
N VAL A 16 13.78 -15.60 -1.04
CA VAL A 16 14.49 -15.57 0.25
C VAL A 16 15.27 -14.27 0.42
N ASP A 17 15.98 -13.81 -0.61
CA ASP A 17 16.73 -12.56 -0.59
C ASP A 17 15.81 -11.36 -0.31
N VAL A 18 14.69 -11.30 -1.02
CA VAL A 18 13.69 -10.26 -0.83
C VAL A 18 13.05 -10.35 0.56
N ALA A 19 12.63 -11.56 0.98
CA ALA A 19 12.01 -11.78 2.28
C ALA A 19 12.92 -11.34 3.43
N TRP A 20 14.23 -11.57 3.30
CA TRP A 20 15.24 -11.11 4.25
C TRP A 20 15.34 -9.59 4.30
N GLY A 21 15.34 -8.93 3.14
CA GLY A 21 15.36 -7.46 3.05
C GLY A 21 14.12 -6.79 3.64
N ASN A 22 12.98 -7.50 3.69
CA ASN A 22 11.70 -7.00 4.19
C ASN A 22 11.49 -7.20 5.70
N ILE A 23 12.42 -7.83 6.42
CA ILE A 23 12.34 -7.97 7.87
C ILE A 23 12.51 -6.59 8.53
N THR A 24 11.59 -6.23 9.43
CA THR A 24 11.64 -4.96 10.17
C THR A 24 12.77 -4.94 11.21
N GLU A 25 13.19 -3.74 11.61
CA GLU A 25 14.30 -3.57 12.56
C GLU A 25 14.03 -4.30 13.89
N GLY A 26 14.93 -5.21 14.25
CA GLY A 26 14.82 -6.07 15.43
C GLY A 26 14.27 -7.47 15.16
N GLY A 27 13.65 -7.69 13.99
CA GLY A 27 13.37 -9.02 13.47
C GLY A 27 14.66 -9.75 13.08
N LYS A 28 14.72 -11.05 13.35
CA LYS A 28 15.88 -11.89 12.98
C LYS A 28 15.50 -13.13 12.19
N VAL A 29 14.21 -13.39 11.99
CA VAL A 29 13.68 -14.64 11.45
C VAL A 29 12.77 -14.35 10.26
N ILE A 30 13.01 -15.02 9.14
CA ILE A 30 12.14 -15.01 7.97
C ILE A 30 10.90 -15.86 8.30
N GLY A 31 9.79 -15.18 8.57
CA GLY A 31 8.48 -15.82 8.73
C GLY A 31 7.77 -16.10 7.40
N THR A 32 6.65 -16.83 7.46
CA THR A 32 5.83 -17.12 6.27
C THR A 32 5.26 -15.86 5.62
N GLU A 33 4.97 -14.82 6.40
CA GLU A 33 4.55 -13.50 5.94
C GLU A 33 5.60 -12.81 5.05
N HIS A 34 6.88 -12.98 5.38
CA HIS A 34 7.99 -12.39 4.62
C HIS A 34 8.25 -13.15 3.31
N LEU A 35 8.07 -14.47 3.31
CA LEU A 35 8.16 -15.26 2.07
C LEU A 35 7.01 -14.89 1.13
N LEU A 36 5.81 -14.67 1.65
CA LEU A 36 4.66 -14.24 0.84
C LEU A 36 4.90 -12.87 0.19
N THR A 37 5.44 -11.90 0.94
CA THR A 37 5.77 -10.58 0.40
C THR A 37 6.87 -10.70 -0.65
N GLY A 38 7.88 -11.54 -0.43
CA GLY A 38 8.92 -11.84 -1.40
C GLY A 38 8.40 -12.43 -2.71
N ILE A 39 7.43 -13.35 -2.65
CA ILE A 39 6.78 -13.88 -3.86
C ILE A 39 6.03 -12.76 -4.61
N ALA A 40 5.35 -11.86 -3.90
CA ALA A 40 4.61 -10.75 -4.52
C ALA A 40 5.52 -9.68 -5.15
N GLU A 41 6.71 -9.45 -4.59
CA GLU A 41 7.70 -8.55 -5.19
C GLU A 41 8.19 -9.08 -6.55
N LEU A 42 8.35 -10.39 -6.68
CA LEU A 42 8.74 -11.03 -7.94
C LEU A 42 7.56 -11.27 -8.91
N ALA A 43 6.53 -10.41 -8.86
CA ALA A 43 5.34 -10.53 -9.71
C ALA A 43 5.62 -10.33 -11.20
N GLU A 44 6.68 -9.64 -11.59
CA GLU A 44 7.05 -9.52 -13.00
C GLU A 44 7.75 -10.79 -13.52
N GLU A 45 8.47 -11.51 -12.64
CA GLU A 45 9.27 -12.67 -13.02
C GLU A 45 8.53 -14.01 -12.85
N THR A 46 7.60 -14.11 -11.90
CA THR A 46 7.02 -15.40 -11.48
C THR A 46 5.51 -15.48 -11.68
N THR A 47 5.00 -16.67 -12.01
CA THR A 47 3.55 -16.93 -12.07
C THR A 47 2.89 -16.85 -10.69
N ALA A 48 3.63 -17.20 -9.64
CA ALA A 48 3.20 -17.11 -8.25
C ALA A 48 2.97 -15.65 -7.82
N GLY A 49 3.95 -14.78 -8.10
CA GLY A 49 3.83 -13.35 -7.85
C GLY A 49 2.72 -12.72 -8.68
N ARG A 50 2.58 -13.10 -9.97
CA ARG A 50 1.44 -12.66 -10.81
C ARG A 50 0.08 -13.05 -10.21
N ALA A 51 -0.04 -14.26 -9.63
CA ALA A 51 -1.29 -14.69 -9.02
C ALA A 51 -1.66 -13.87 -7.77
N LEU A 52 -0.68 -13.58 -6.91
CA LEU A 52 -0.85 -12.69 -5.75
C LEU A 52 -1.21 -11.27 -6.19
N TYR A 53 -0.47 -10.73 -7.15
CA TYR A 53 -0.70 -9.42 -7.73
C TYR A 53 -2.11 -9.27 -8.29
N ALA A 54 -2.55 -10.26 -9.08
CA ALA A 54 -3.88 -10.29 -9.69
C ALA A 54 -5.00 -10.39 -8.64
N ALA A 55 -4.77 -11.12 -7.55
CA ALA A 55 -5.69 -11.20 -6.41
C ALA A 55 -5.78 -9.89 -5.60
N GLY A 56 -4.86 -8.94 -5.78
CA GLY A 56 -4.77 -7.72 -4.98
C GLY A 56 -3.82 -7.81 -3.79
N ALA A 57 -3.19 -8.97 -3.56
CA ALA A 57 -2.19 -9.19 -2.53
C ALA A 57 -0.81 -8.71 -3.04
N THR A 58 -0.70 -7.44 -3.39
CA THR A 58 0.58 -6.85 -3.82
C THR A 58 1.56 -6.78 -2.66
N GLU A 59 2.85 -6.60 -2.97
CA GLU A 59 3.89 -6.37 -1.98
C GLU A 59 3.52 -5.21 -1.02
N THR A 60 3.05 -4.08 -1.55
CA THR A 60 2.60 -2.92 -0.75
C THR A 60 1.43 -3.27 0.17
N ALA A 61 0.41 -3.98 -0.33
CA ALA A 61 -0.74 -4.39 0.47
C ALA A 61 -0.34 -5.33 1.62
N GLN A 62 0.50 -6.31 1.30
CA GLN A 62 0.99 -7.28 2.30
C GLN A 62 1.90 -6.61 3.34
N LEU A 63 2.83 -5.74 2.93
CA LEU A 63 3.69 -5.01 3.85
C LEU A 63 2.92 -4.05 4.76
N ALA A 64 1.83 -3.43 4.27
CA ALA A 64 0.96 -2.61 5.12
C ALA A 64 0.38 -3.44 6.28
N VAL A 65 -0.13 -4.65 5.98
CA VAL A 65 -0.63 -5.59 7.00
C VAL A 65 0.50 -6.05 7.92
N VAL A 66 1.64 -6.48 7.39
CA VAL A 66 2.78 -6.96 8.21
C VAL A 66 3.23 -5.88 9.19
N ARG A 67 3.43 -4.64 8.72
CA ARG A 67 3.84 -3.51 9.56
C ARG A 67 2.81 -3.18 10.62
N GLU A 68 1.51 -3.21 10.28
CA GLU A 68 0.43 -3.00 11.25
C GLU A 68 0.46 -4.06 12.37
N ARG A 69 0.57 -5.34 12.00
CA ARG A 69 0.61 -6.47 12.93
C ARG A 69 1.86 -6.47 13.82
N GLU A 70 3.00 -6.08 13.28
CA GLU A 70 4.25 -6.00 14.04
C GLU A 70 4.27 -4.80 15.01
N ARG A 71 3.72 -3.65 14.61
CA ARG A 71 3.58 -2.49 15.50
C ARG A 71 2.63 -2.74 16.67
N GLY A 72 1.65 -3.64 16.50
CA GLY A 72 0.73 -4.07 17.57
C GLY A 72 1.41 -4.72 18.78
N HIS A 73 2.70 -5.05 18.70
CA HIS A 73 3.51 -5.54 19.82
C HIS A 73 4.39 -4.46 20.48
N GLY A 74 4.30 -3.19 20.06
CA GLY A 74 5.06 -2.07 20.62
C GLY A 74 4.34 -1.30 21.75
N PRO A 75 5.08 -0.56 22.59
CA PRO A 75 4.52 0.19 23.75
C PRO A 75 3.60 1.37 23.39
N ARG A 76 3.32 1.60 22.10
CA ARG A 76 2.48 2.68 21.56
C ARG A 76 1.24 2.15 20.80
N ALA A 77 0.74 0.96 21.11
CA ALA A 77 -0.53 0.48 20.57
C ALA A 77 -1.70 1.31 21.15
N VAL A 78 -2.05 2.42 20.49
CA VAL A 78 -3.11 3.36 20.94
C VAL A 78 -4.52 2.86 20.60
N THR A 79 -4.65 1.87 19.70
CA THR A 79 -5.90 1.17 19.41
C THR A 79 -5.66 -0.33 19.47
N ALA A 80 -6.73 -1.14 19.50
CA ALA A 80 -6.70 -2.60 19.59
C ALA A 80 -6.04 -3.27 18.35
N ALA A 81 -4.76 -2.98 18.12
CA ALA A 81 -3.95 -3.54 17.06
C ALA A 81 -3.92 -5.05 17.25
N VAL A 82 -4.54 -5.75 16.30
CA VAL A 82 -4.66 -7.19 16.36
C VAL A 82 -3.27 -7.75 16.09
N GLY A 83 -2.57 -8.24 17.10
CA GLY A 83 -1.28 -8.92 16.89
C GLY A 83 -1.42 -10.15 15.98
N TRP A 84 -0.31 -10.80 15.69
CA TRP A 84 -0.33 -12.09 14.99
C TRP A 84 -1.05 -13.14 15.85
N LEU A 85 -1.97 -13.91 15.26
CA LEU A 85 -2.61 -15.04 15.92
C LEU A 85 -1.68 -16.26 15.93
N SER A 86 -0.96 -16.49 14.83
CA SER A 86 0.04 -17.54 14.69
C SER A 86 1.39 -17.09 15.24
N GLY A 87 1.98 -17.96 16.07
CA GLY A 87 3.37 -17.84 16.49
C GLY A 87 4.39 -18.15 15.38
N ASP A 88 3.94 -18.68 14.24
CA ASP A 88 4.74 -19.10 13.07
C ASP A 88 5.88 -20.09 13.39
N GLY A 89 5.93 -20.62 14.63
CA GLY A 89 7.01 -21.45 15.13
C GLY A 89 8.37 -20.75 15.11
N ARG A 90 8.44 -19.44 15.43
CA ARG A 90 9.68 -18.64 15.37
C ARG A 90 10.85 -19.23 16.18
N ASP A 91 10.58 -19.99 17.25
CA ASP A 91 11.61 -20.64 18.08
C ASP A 91 12.02 -22.05 17.59
N THR A 92 11.29 -22.60 16.62
CA THR A 92 11.50 -23.95 16.06
C THR A 92 12.08 -23.91 14.64
N GLY A 93 12.68 -22.79 14.30
CA GLY A 93 13.22 -22.49 12.97
C GLY A 93 14.48 -23.27 12.61
N ALA A 94 14.93 -23.06 11.37
CA ALA A 94 16.21 -23.57 10.88
C ALA A 94 16.86 -22.53 9.96
N ASP A 95 18.17 -22.62 9.76
CA ASP A 95 18.86 -21.74 8.83
C ASP A 95 18.47 -22.04 7.37
N VAL A 96 18.28 -21.01 6.54
CA VAL A 96 17.89 -21.21 5.14
C VAL A 96 18.92 -22.03 4.36
N ALA A 97 20.22 -21.93 4.68
CA ALA A 97 21.24 -22.74 4.05
C ALA A 97 21.07 -24.23 4.40
N GLN A 98 20.59 -24.57 5.60
CA GLN A 98 20.27 -25.96 5.95
C GLN A 98 19.04 -26.45 5.20
N VAL A 99 17.98 -25.63 5.16
CA VAL A 99 16.74 -25.97 4.47
C VAL A 99 16.99 -26.12 2.98
N LEU A 100 17.72 -25.21 2.35
CA LEU A 100 18.05 -25.21 0.92
C LEU A 100 19.35 -25.95 0.57
N THR A 101 19.81 -26.87 1.43
CA THR A 101 20.96 -27.76 1.16
C THR A 101 22.24 -27.04 0.68
N GLY A 102 22.51 -25.86 1.23
CA GLY A 102 23.68 -25.04 0.95
C GLY A 102 23.54 -24.10 -0.25
N GLN A 103 22.38 -24.06 -0.92
CA GLN A 103 22.15 -23.18 -2.07
C GLN A 103 21.98 -21.69 -1.68
N ALA A 104 21.68 -21.40 -0.41
CA ALA A 104 21.46 -20.05 0.08
C ALA A 104 22.55 -19.61 1.07
N GLU A 105 22.72 -18.31 1.22
CA GLU A 105 23.66 -17.74 2.19
C GLU A 105 23.26 -18.12 3.63
N PRO A 106 24.22 -18.56 4.45
CA PRO A 106 23.96 -18.88 5.85
C PRO A 106 23.70 -17.62 6.68
N GLY A 107 23.13 -17.78 7.86
CA GLY A 107 22.86 -16.70 8.81
C GLY A 107 21.49 -16.05 8.65
N ARG A 108 20.59 -16.70 7.90
CA ARG A 108 19.22 -16.23 7.65
C ARG A 108 18.24 -17.28 8.17
N PRO A 109 17.85 -17.23 9.45
CA PRO A 109 16.99 -18.25 10.02
C PRO A 109 15.55 -18.08 9.52
N LEU A 110 14.93 -19.20 9.15
CA LEU A 110 13.52 -19.33 8.80
C LEU A 110 12.71 -19.70 10.03
N SER A 111 11.44 -19.29 10.09
CA SER A 111 10.50 -19.76 11.11
C SER A 111 10.18 -21.25 10.91
N GLY A 112 9.70 -21.94 11.94
CA GLY A 112 9.29 -23.35 11.82
C GLY A 112 8.19 -23.58 10.77
N ALA A 113 7.26 -22.63 10.61
CA ALA A 113 6.25 -22.69 9.56
C ALA A 113 6.85 -22.50 8.16
N ALA A 114 7.82 -21.58 8.00
CA ALA A 114 8.55 -21.40 6.76
C ALA A 114 9.34 -22.67 6.38
N VAL A 115 10.02 -23.32 7.33
CA VAL A 115 10.72 -24.60 7.10
C VAL A 115 9.75 -25.65 6.56
N ARG A 116 8.58 -25.82 7.20
CA ARG A 116 7.55 -26.76 6.73
C ARG A 116 7.05 -26.43 5.33
N ALA A 117 6.86 -25.15 5.02
CA ALA A 117 6.46 -24.73 3.67
C ALA A 117 7.50 -25.11 2.62
N PHE A 118 8.79 -24.93 2.88
CA PHE A 118 9.85 -25.38 1.96
C PHE A 118 9.86 -26.90 1.77
N THR A 119 9.72 -27.67 2.86
CA THR A 119 9.63 -29.14 2.78
C THR A 119 8.42 -29.57 1.94
N ALA A 120 7.24 -29.02 2.22
CA ALA A 120 6.02 -29.32 1.48
C ALA A 120 6.12 -28.89 0.00
N ALA A 121 6.78 -27.77 -0.30
CA ALA A 121 7.02 -27.32 -1.68
C ALA A 121 7.87 -28.32 -2.48
N ARG A 122 8.89 -28.92 -1.86
CA ARG A 122 9.68 -29.99 -2.49
C ARG A 122 8.87 -31.24 -2.72
N GLU A 123 8.08 -31.66 -1.73
CA GLU A 123 7.20 -32.82 -1.88
C GLU A 123 6.15 -32.61 -2.98
N LEU A 124 5.65 -31.39 -3.14
CA LEU A 124 4.78 -31.01 -4.26
C LEU A 124 5.52 -31.11 -5.59
N ALA A 125 6.71 -30.52 -5.71
CA ALA A 125 7.50 -30.57 -6.95
C ALA A 125 7.89 -32.01 -7.34
N GLY A 126 8.21 -32.87 -6.36
CA GLY A 126 8.50 -34.28 -6.60
C GLY A 126 7.29 -35.06 -7.11
N ARG A 127 6.08 -34.74 -6.61
CA ARG A 127 4.84 -35.32 -7.14
C ARG A 127 4.52 -34.84 -8.56
N ASP A 128 4.86 -33.60 -8.87
CA ASP A 128 4.71 -33.01 -10.21
C ASP A 128 5.80 -33.48 -11.19
N GLY A 129 6.78 -34.29 -10.73
CA GLY A 129 7.87 -34.82 -11.54
C GLY A 129 8.92 -33.77 -11.93
N GLY A 130 8.97 -32.65 -11.22
CA GLY A 130 9.93 -31.56 -11.46
C GLY A 130 11.34 -31.94 -11.00
N ALA A 131 12.35 -31.39 -11.69
CA ALA A 131 13.76 -31.48 -11.27
C ALA A 131 14.12 -30.47 -10.15
N GLU A 132 13.31 -29.43 -10.01
CA GLU A 132 13.46 -28.34 -9.05
C GLU A 132 12.09 -27.95 -8.51
N PHE A 133 12.04 -27.35 -7.31
CA PHE A 133 10.83 -26.72 -6.82
C PHE A 133 10.90 -25.20 -7.03
N THR A 134 9.76 -24.62 -7.36
CA THR A 134 9.62 -23.24 -7.85
C THR A 134 8.84 -22.35 -6.88
N ALA A 135 8.83 -21.03 -7.11
CA ALA A 135 8.00 -20.10 -6.34
C ALA A 135 6.50 -20.48 -6.32
N GLY A 136 5.99 -21.14 -7.38
CA GLY A 136 4.62 -21.65 -7.43
C GLY A 136 4.37 -22.79 -6.44
N HIS A 137 5.34 -23.70 -6.28
CA HIS A 137 5.27 -24.77 -5.28
C HIS A 137 5.37 -24.20 -3.86
N LEU A 138 6.25 -23.22 -3.65
CA LEU A 138 6.36 -22.53 -2.37
C LEU A 138 5.07 -21.79 -2.00
N LEU A 139 4.46 -21.07 -2.95
CA LEU A 139 3.18 -20.40 -2.72
C LEU A 139 2.08 -21.40 -2.34
N ARG A 140 1.96 -22.53 -3.05
CA ARG A 140 1.01 -23.59 -2.70
C ARG A 140 1.24 -24.11 -1.29
N ALA A 141 2.48 -24.40 -0.93
CA ALA A 141 2.84 -24.90 0.38
C ALA A 141 2.50 -23.90 1.50
N LEU A 142 2.84 -22.61 1.31
CA LEU A 142 2.50 -21.55 2.27
C LEU A 142 0.98 -21.45 2.51
N LEU A 143 0.17 -21.69 1.48
CA LEU A 143 -1.28 -21.49 1.53
C LEU A 143 -2.08 -22.74 1.94
N THR A 144 -1.46 -23.91 2.01
CA THR A 144 -2.16 -25.18 2.29
C THR A 144 -2.47 -25.37 3.77
N ASP A 145 -1.54 -25.05 4.68
CA ASP A 145 -1.68 -25.36 6.11
C ASP A 145 -2.65 -24.42 6.85
N GLY A 146 -3.08 -23.30 6.23
CA GLY A 146 -4.14 -22.42 6.73
C GLY A 146 -3.85 -21.62 8.00
N ALA A 147 -2.93 -22.08 8.86
CA ALA A 147 -2.66 -21.55 10.20
C ALA A 147 -1.22 -20.99 10.33
N ASN A 148 -0.87 -20.07 9.44
CA ASN A 148 0.42 -19.38 9.47
C ASN A 148 0.25 -17.89 9.18
N ARG A 149 1.34 -17.12 9.29
CA ARG A 149 1.26 -15.68 9.11
C ARG A 149 1.04 -15.27 7.65
N ALA A 150 1.43 -16.08 6.67
CA ALA A 150 1.08 -15.82 5.26
C ALA A 150 -0.45 -15.81 5.03
N THR A 151 -1.18 -16.78 5.59
CA THR A 151 -2.65 -16.80 5.46
C THR A 151 -3.33 -15.69 6.26
N GLU A 152 -2.78 -15.32 7.42
CA GLU A 152 -3.23 -14.13 8.16
C GLU A 152 -2.98 -12.82 7.40
N THR A 153 -1.83 -12.69 6.73
CA THR A 153 -1.52 -11.53 5.87
C THR A 153 -2.53 -11.40 4.73
N LEU A 154 -2.84 -12.51 4.04
CA LEU A 154 -3.88 -12.51 3.00
C LEU A 154 -5.24 -12.13 3.57
N ALA A 155 -5.62 -12.68 4.72
CA ALA A 155 -6.88 -12.35 5.38
C ALA A 155 -6.94 -10.86 5.76
N GLY A 156 -5.84 -10.28 6.21
CA GLY A 156 -5.72 -8.83 6.45
C GLY A 156 -5.89 -8.00 5.17
N CYS A 157 -5.46 -8.52 4.02
CA CYS A 157 -5.71 -7.92 2.72
C CYS A 157 -7.15 -8.15 2.21
N GLY A 158 -8.00 -8.90 2.92
CA GLY A 158 -9.34 -9.29 2.48
C GLY A 158 -9.35 -10.40 1.41
N ILE A 159 -8.26 -11.17 1.30
CA ILE A 159 -8.05 -12.18 0.27
C ILE A 159 -7.98 -13.56 0.91
N THR A 160 -8.64 -14.54 0.30
CA THR A 160 -8.58 -15.94 0.73
C THR A 160 -7.45 -16.69 0.02
N PRO A 161 -6.79 -17.66 0.66
CA PRO A 161 -5.83 -18.54 -0.01
C PRO A 161 -6.39 -19.20 -1.28
N GLY A 162 -7.66 -19.62 -1.24
CA GLY A 162 -8.34 -20.23 -2.39
C GLY A 162 -8.44 -19.32 -3.62
N GLN A 163 -8.65 -18.01 -3.45
CA GLN A 163 -8.67 -17.05 -4.56
C GLN A 163 -7.31 -16.96 -5.26
N VAL A 164 -6.21 -16.96 -4.50
CA VAL A 164 -4.85 -16.90 -5.05
C VAL A 164 -4.52 -18.21 -5.78
N LEU A 165 -4.83 -19.35 -5.18
CA LEU A 165 -4.57 -20.67 -5.76
C LEU A 165 -5.37 -20.89 -7.05
N ALA A 166 -6.65 -20.52 -7.06
CA ALA A 166 -7.49 -20.61 -8.26
C ALA A 166 -6.89 -19.82 -9.44
N ARG A 167 -6.36 -18.62 -9.18
CA ARG A 167 -5.67 -17.80 -10.20
C ARG A 167 -4.36 -18.41 -10.66
N LEU A 168 -3.57 -18.94 -9.73
CA LEU A 168 -2.32 -19.64 -10.04
C LEU A 168 -2.57 -20.82 -10.99
N ASP A 169 -3.60 -21.61 -10.70
CA ASP A 169 -3.94 -22.82 -11.46
C ASP A 169 -4.59 -22.49 -12.81
N ALA A 170 -5.50 -21.50 -12.85
CA ALA A 170 -6.14 -21.04 -14.08
C ALA A 170 -5.20 -20.24 -15.00
N ARG A 171 -4.06 -19.77 -14.48
CA ARG A 171 -3.17 -18.80 -15.13
C ARG A 171 -3.89 -17.50 -15.52
N ASP A 172 -4.85 -17.10 -14.70
CA ASP A 172 -5.58 -15.84 -14.83
C ASP A 172 -4.93 -14.77 -13.96
N TYR A 173 -4.15 -13.92 -14.63
CA TYR A 173 -3.36 -12.85 -14.01
C TYR A 173 -3.96 -11.46 -14.23
N GLU A 174 -5.20 -11.38 -14.71
CA GLU A 174 -5.89 -10.10 -14.83
C GLU A 174 -6.25 -9.55 -13.44
N PRO A 175 -6.03 -8.26 -13.16
CA PRO A 175 -6.39 -7.65 -11.88
C PRO A 175 -7.85 -7.95 -11.50
N ALA A 176 -8.07 -8.39 -10.27
CA ALA A 176 -9.41 -8.67 -9.76
C ALA A 176 -10.31 -7.43 -9.85
N GLU A 177 -11.56 -7.66 -10.25
CA GLU A 177 -12.62 -6.68 -10.05
C GLU A 177 -12.91 -6.60 -8.56
N ASP A 178 -12.73 -5.41 -8.00
CA ASP A 178 -12.94 -5.10 -6.59
C ASP A 178 -14.18 -4.21 -6.35
N GLY A 179 -15.05 -4.13 -7.37
CA GLY A 179 -16.28 -3.34 -7.34
C GLY A 179 -16.07 -1.83 -7.51
N LEU A 180 -14.82 -1.36 -7.67
CA LEU A 180 -14.55 0.04 -7.99
C LEU A 180 -14.91 0.36 -9.44
N ASP A 181 -15.44 1.57 -9.65
CA ASP A 181 -15.60 2.15 -10.99
C ASP A 181 -14.22 2.15 -11.71
N ARG A 182 -14.20 1.79 -13.00
CA ARG A 182 -12.97 1.79 -13.81
C ARG A 182 -12.27 3.15 -13.82
N ALA A 183 -13.00 4.23 -13.63
CA ALA A 183 -12.48 5.58 -13.46
C ALA A 183 -11.52 5.72 -12.27
N LEU A 184 -11.64 4.86 -11.25
CA LEU A 184 -10.82 4.83 -10.04
C LEU A 184 -9.64 3.85 -10.12
N TRP A 185 -9.57 3.00 -11.15
CA TRP A 185 -8.51 2.00 -11.27
C TRP A 185 -7.10 2.59 -11.27
N PRO A 186 -6.81 3.74 -11.92
CA PRO A 186 -5.50 4.35 -11.83
C PRO A 186 -5.10 4.69 -10.39
N THR A 187 -6.00 5.27 -9.61
CA THR A 187 -5.78 5.59 -8.19
C THR A 187 -5.62 4.32 -7.35
N ARG A 188 -6.50 3.34 -7.53
CA ARG A 188 -6.43 2.02 -6.88
C ARG A 188 -5.07 1.36 -7.13
N ASP A 189 -4.65 1.28 -8.39
CA ASP A 189 -3.45 0.55 -8.79
C ASP A 189 -2.20 1.20 -8.18
N VAL A 190 -2.11 2.53 -8.18
CA VAL A 190 -1.00 3.22 -7.50
C VAL A 190 -0.99 2.97 -5.98
N LEU A 191 -2.15 3.01 -5.32
CA LEU A 191 -2.22 2.73 -3.88
C LEU A 191 -1.82 1.29 -3.55
N LEU A 192 -2.14 0.34 -4.42
CA LEU A 192 -1.69 -1.05 -4.34
C LEU A 192 -0.23 -1.24 -4.75
N GLY A 193 0.50 -0.19 -5.15
CA GLY A 193 1.88 -0.32 -5.63
C GLY A 193 2.01 -1.06 -6.95
N ARG A 194 0.92 -1.10 -7.74
CA ARG A 194 0.91 -1.68 -9.08
C ARG A 194 1.55 -0.71 -10.08
N PRO A 195 2.32 -1.20 -11.06
CA PRO A 195 2.82 -0.36 -12.13
C PRO A 195 1.64 0.27 -12.88
N VAL A 196 1.70 1.60 -13.05
CA VAL A 196 0.72 2.33 -13.86
C VAL A 196 0.80 1.82 -15.30
N GLN A 197 -0.32 1.32 -15.83
CA GLN A 197 -0.40 0.89 -17.22
C GLN A 197 -0.45 2.12 -18.15
N GLY A 198 0.47 2.19 -19.11
CA GLY A 198 0.49 3.20 -20.17
C GLY A 198 1.84 3.95 -20.32
N ASP A 199 1.88 4.91 -21.24
CA ASP A 199 3.02 5.80 -21.45
C ASP A 199 3.13 6.82 -20.31
N VAL A 200 3.68 6.36 -19.19
CA VAL A 200 4.15 7.27 -18.14
C VAL A 200 5.53 7.82 -18.54
N PRO A 201 5.77 9.13 -18.39
CA PRO A 201 7.10 9.69 -18.67
C PRO A 201 8.18 8.97 -17.86
N PHE A 202 9.38 8.82 -18.44
CA PHE A 202 10.50 8.06 -17.86
C PHE A 202 10.77 8.40 -16.37
N LEU A 203 10.68 9.67 -16.02
CA LEU A 203 10.92 10.14 -14.66
C LEU A 203 9.87 9.61 -13.68
N TRP A 204 8.60 9.53 -14.09
CA TRP A 204 7.54 8.91 -13.29
C TRP A 204 7.72 7.42 -13.11
N ARG A 205 8.20 6.72 -14.15
CA ARG A 205 8.56 5.31 -14.02
C ARG A 205 9.62 5.12 -12.94
N GLN A 206 10.65 5.99 -12.91
CA GLN A 206 11.66 5.97 -11.85
C GLN A 206 11.06 6.25 -10.48
N VAL A 207 10.14 7.22 -10.35
CA VAL A 207 9.41 7.47 -9.09
C VAL A 207 8.74 6.20 -8.58
N PHE A 208 7.92 5.55 -9.41
CA PHE A 208 7.18 4.35 -9.02
C PHE A 208 8.09 3.19 -8.63
N THR A 209 9.24 3.04 -9.31
CA THR A 209 10.25 2.04 -8.95
C THR A 209 10.88 2.33 -7.58
N LEU A 210 11.16 3.61 -7.28
CA LEU A 210 11.76 4.03 -6.01
C LEU A 210 10.76 4.04 -4.84
N THR A 211 9.46 4.10 -5.13
CA THR A 211 8.39 4.05 -4.13
C THR A 211 7.73 2.67 -4.03
N ARG A 212 8.34 1.64 -4.61
CA ARG A 212 7.85 0.26 -4.49
C ARG A 212 7.87 -0.16 -3.00
N GLY A 213 6.81 -0.83 -2.55
CA GLY A 213 6.62 -1.19 -1.13
C GLY A 213 6.32 -0.02 -0.19
N VAL A 214 6.23 1.22 -0.70
CA VAL A 214 5.77 2.39 0.06
C VAL A 214 4.24 2.44 0.00
N ASN A 215 3.63 2.40 1.18
CA ASN A 215 2.19 2.54 1.31
C ASN A 215 1.79 4.02 1.23
N LEU A 216 1.51 4.50 0.02
CA LEU A 216 1.13 5.89 -0.23
C LEU A 216 -0.20 6.28 0.45
N ALA A 217 -1.04 5.32 0.81
CA ALA A 217 -2.28 5.58 1.54
C ALA A 217 -2.02 6.15 2.95
N THR A 218 -0.83 5.96 3.52
CA THR A 218 -0.44 6.57 4.82
C THR A 218 -0.16 8.07 4.73
N ALA A 219 0.04 8.60 3.53
CA ALA A 219 0.27 10.02 3.27
C ALA A 219 -0.80 10.58 2.30
N PRO A 220 -2.09 10.52 2.68
CA PRO A 220 -3.18 10.67 1.72
C PRO A 220 -3.26 12.08 1.11
N VAL A 221 -2.81 13.12 1.81
CA VAL A 221 -2.77 14.50 1.28
C VAL A 221 -1.68 14.67 0.22
N VAL A 222 -0.50 14.10 0.45
CA VAL A 222 0.61 14.13 -0.53
C VAL A 222 0.19 13.39 -1.80
N TRP A 223 -0.40 12.20 -1.63
CA TRP A 223 -0.95 11.43 -2.74
C TRP A 223 -2.05 12.19 -3.49
N THR A 224 -3.02 12.75 -2.77
CA THR A 224 -4.13 13.52 -3.38
C THR A 224 -3.61 14.68 -4.24
N ALA A 225 -2.56 15.37 -3.79
CA ALA A 225 -1.95 16.43 -4.56
C ALA A 225 -1.42 15.93 -5.91
N TRP A 226 -0.79 14.77 -5.92
CA TRP A 226 -0.26 14.15 -7.12
C TRP A 226 -1.39 13.63 -8.04
N ASP A 227 -2.32 12.84 -7.50
CA ASP A 227 -3.43 12.26 -8.25
C ASP A 227 -4.30 13.36 -8.90
N ALA A 228 -4.41 14.54 -8.28
CA ALA A 228 -5.12 15.69 -8.86
C ALA A 228 -4.59 16.11 -10.24
N ARG A 229 -3.30 15.90 -10.53
CA ARG A 229 -2.73 16.15 -11.86
C ARG A 229 -3.24 15.14 -12.88
N GLU A 230 -3.31 13.87 -12.50
CA GLU A 230 -3.83 12.79 -13.35
C GLU A 230 -5.35 12.93 -13.56
N GLN A 231 -6.10 13.32 -12.53
CA GLN A 231 -7.53 13.63 -12.66
C GLN A 231 -7.77 14.78 -13.66
N ALA A 232 -7.00 15.86 -13.57
CA ALA A 232 -7.09 16.98 -14.52
C ALA A 232 -6.72 16.54 -15.95
N ARG A 233 -5.64 15.77 -16.11
CA ARG A 233 -5.18 15.25 -17.40
C ARG A 233 -6.23 14.35 -18.04
N ALA A 234 -6.84 13.45 -17.28
CA ALA A 234 -7.88 12.53 -17.75
C ALA A 234 -9.14 13.26 -18.26
N LEU A 235 -9.40 14.47 -17.76
CA LEU A 235 -10.50 15.34 -18.21
C LEU A 235 -10.05 16.36 -19.28
N GLY A 236 -8.77 16.41 -19.65
CA GLY A 236 -8.25 17.43 -20.57
C GLY A 236 -8.26 18.85 -20.00
N HIS A 237 -8.29 18.97 -18.66
CA HIS A 237 -8.37 20.25 -17.96
C HIS A 237 -6.99 20.72 -17.49
N ARG A 238 -6.88 22.04 -17.23
CA ARG A 238 -5.80 22.56 -16.40
C ARG A 238 -6.09 22.24 -14.93
N ARG A 239 -5.08 21.74 -14.21
CA ARG A 239 -5.16 21.40 -12.78
C ARG A 239 -5.73 22.56 -11.95
N GLY A 240 -6.52 22.21 -10.93
CA GLY A 240 -7.24 23.15 -10.07
C GLY A 240 -7.71 22.51 -8.77
N THR A 241 -8.27 23.30 -7.85
CA THR A 241 -8.77 22.81 -6.56
C THR A 241 -9.89 21.76 -6.72
N GLU A 242 -10.71 21.88 -7.75
CA GLU A 242 -11.74 20.90 -8.13
C GLU A 242 -11.15 19.51 -8.47
N HIS A 243 -9.92 19.46 -8.95
CA HIS A 243 -9.22 18.20 -9.23
C HIS A 243 -8.56 17.62 -7.98
N ILE A 244 -8.18 18.47 -7.01
CA ILE A 244 -7.76 18.03 -5.67
C ILE A 244 -8.94 17.36 -4.96
N LEU A 245 -10.14 17.95 -5.07
CA LEU A 245 -11.37 17.36 -4.55
C LEU A 245 -11.67 15.98 -5.19
N LEU A 246 -11.54 15.85 -6.52
CA LEU A 246 -11.68 14.56 -7.20
C LEU A 246 -10.69 13.53 -6.70
N ALA A 247 -9.41 13.88 -6.60
CA ALA A 247 -8.36 13.01 -6.11
C ALA A 247 -8.59 12.57 -4.65
N LEU A 248 -9.11 13.47 -3.82
CA LEU A 248 -9.46 13.18 -2.42
C LEU A 248 -10.57 12.12 -2.35
N LEU A 249 -11.62 12.25 -3.17
CA LEU A 249 -12.70 11.28 -3.26
C LEU A 249 -12.23 9.94 -3.85
N ALA A 250 -11.41 9.98 -4.89
CA ALA A 250 -10.85 8.78 -5.51
C ALA A 250 -9.99 7.99 -4.50
N THR A 251 -9.18 8.69 -3.72
CA THR A 251 -8.37 8.11 -2.63
C THR A 251 -9.25 7.51 -1.54
N TYR A 252 -10.32 8.22 -1.15
CA TYR A 252 -11.28 7.71 -0.15
C TYR A 252 -11.97 6.42 -0.62
N GLU A 253 -12.50 6.41 -1.84
CA GLU A 253 -13.23 5.25 -2.36
C GLU A 253 -12.33 4.05 -2.57
N ALA A 254 -11.13 4.24 -3.12
CA ALA A 254 -10.14 3.18 -3.24
C ALA A 254 -9.69 2.67 -1.86
N GLY A 255 -9.39 3.58 -0.92
CA GLY A 255 -9.00 3.23 0.45
C GLY A 255 -10.10 2.52 1.24
N ARG A 256 -11.38 2.79 0.96
CA ARG A 256 -12.52 2.09 1.57
C ARG A 256 -12.61 0.63 1.13
N VAL A 257 -12.26 0.34 -0.13
CA VAL A 257 -12.21 -1.03 -0.66
C VAL A 257 -10.97 -1.78 -0.16
N HIS A 258 -9.87 -1.05 0.07
CA HIS A 258 -8.59 -1.60 0.56
C HIS A 258 -8.22 -1.02 1.94
N PRO A 259 -9.01 -1.30 3.01
CA PRO A 259 -8.88 -0.61 4.30
C PRO A 259 -7.53 -0.83 4.98
N HIS A 260 -6.87 -1.97 4.76
CA HIS A 260 -5.54 -2.27 5.32
C HIS A 260 -4.46 -1.29 4.87
N LEU A 261 -4.60 -0.66 3.69
CA LEU A 261 -3.67 0.37 3.24
C LEU A 261 -3.80 1.64 4.09
N ALA A 262 -5.03 2.04 4.41
CA ALA A 262 -5.29 3.25 5.18
C ALA A 262 -5.17 3.03 6.70
N GLY A 263 -5.26 1.78 7.17
CA GLY A 263 -5.14 1.40 8.59
C GLY A 263 -3.71 1.46 9.14
N GLU A 264 -2.71 1.43 8.27
CA GLU A 264 -1.31 1.42 8.71
C GLU A 264 -1.00 2.67 9.58
N GLY A 265 -0.44 2.46 10.77
CA GLY A 265 -0.05 3.54 11.67
C GLY A 265 -1.10 3.92 12.74
N GLY A 266 -2.15 3.10 12.92
CA GLY A 266 -3.04 3.16 14.07
C GLY A 266 -4.28 4.03 13.90
N LEU A 267 -4.37 4.80 12.81
CA LEU A 267 -5.60 5.48 12.40
C LEU A 267 -6.52 4.50 11.68
N THR A 268 -7.81 4.57 11.96
CA THR A 268 -8.80 3.86 11.14
C THR A 268 -8.83 4.46 9.72
N PRO A 269 -9.25 3.69 8.70
CA PRO A 269 -9.44 4.21 7.36
C PRO A 269 -10.37 5.43 7.29
N GLU A 270 -11.43 5.46 8.11
CA GLU A 270 -12.37 6.57 8.16
C GLU A 270 -11.72 7.85 8.74
N GLU A 271 -10.89 7.73 9.78
CA GLU A 271 -10.13 8.86 10.34
C GLU A 271 -9.08 9.37 9.35
N ARG A 272 -8.28 8.46 8.77
CA ARG A 272 -7.23 8.84 7.81
C ARG A 272 -7.82 9.52 6.57
N LEU A 273 -8.98 9.06 6.11
CA LEU A 273 -9.65 9.55 4.92
C LEU A 273 -10.88 10.42 5.26
N ALA A 274 -10.84 11.11 6.41
CA ALA A 274 -11.96 11.86 6.97
C ALA A 274 -12.59 12.89 6.01
N GLY A 275 -11.79 13.53 5.14
CA GLY A 275 -12.31 14.46 4.15
C GLY A 275 -13.26 13.78 3.17
N GLY A 276 -12.86 12.63 2.62
CA GLY A 276 -13.70 11.89 1.68
C GLY A 276 -14.90 11.25 2.38
N ALA A 277 -14.70 10.74 3.60
CA ALA A 277 -15.79 10.22 4.42
C ALA A 277 -16.87 11.28 4.69
N ARG A 278 -16.47 12.53 4.99
CA ARG A 278 -17.41 13.63 5.22
C ARG A 278 -18.26 13.94 3.98
N LEU A 279 -17.64 13.97 2.80
CA LEU A 279 -18.36 14.19 1.53
C LEU A 279 -19.30 13.02 1.20
N ALA A 280 -18.84 11.79 1.39
CA ALA A 280 -19.63 10.59 1.12
C ALA A 280 -20.88 10.50 2.01
N ARG A 281 -20.81 10.94 3.28
CA ARG A 281 -21.98 11.04 4.17
C ARG A 281 -23.07 12.00 3.66
N GLN A 282 -22.71 12.96 2.79
CA GLN A 282 -23.66 13.84 2.11
C GLN A 282 -24.05 13.34 0.71
N GLY A 283 -23.72 12.10 0.36
CA GLY A 283 -24.03 11.52 -0.95
C GLY A 283 -23.15 12.03 -2.09
N LEU A 284 -22.00 12.63 -1.78
CA LEU A 284 -21.01 13.05 -2.78
C LEU A 284 -19.92 12.00 -2.93
N ASP A 285 -19.94 11.32 -4.06
CA ASP A 285 -18.90 10.39 -4.51
C ASP A 285 -18.11 10.95 -5.70
N HIS A 286 -16.99 10.30 -6.02
CA HIS A 286 -16.11 10.64 -7.12
C HIS A 286 -16.87 10.65 -8.45
N ALA A 287 -17.75 9.67 -8.70
CA ALA A 287 -18.51 9.58 -9.94
C ALA A 287 -19.44 10.80 -10.13
N THR A 288 -20.12 11.23 -9.08
CA THR A 288 -21.01 12.39 -9.06
C THR A 288 -20.24 13.68 -9.30
N VAL A 289 -19.15 13.89 -8.56
CA VAL A 289 -18.31 15.09 -8.71
C VAL A 289 -17.62 15.13 -10.09
N ARG A 290 -17.14 13.99 -10.58
CA ARG A 290 -16.51 13.87 -11.90
C ARG A 290 -17.48 14.16 -13.02
N ARG A 291 -18.72 13.64 -12.93
CA ARG A 291 -19.78 13.91 -13.91
C ARG A 291 -20.13 15.39 -13.94
N ALA A 292 -20.26 16.01 -12.77
CA ALA A 292 -20.52 17.44 -12.67
C ALA A 292 -19.41 18.25 -13.32
N LEU A 293 -18.14 17.90 -13.09
CA LEU A 293 -17.00 18.56 -13.73
C LEU A 293 -16.93 18.37 -15.24
N ALA A 294 -17.26 17.17 -15.73
CA ALA A 294 -17.29 16.89 -17.16
C ALA A 294 -18.36 17.70 -17.91
N GLN A 295 -19.40 18.17 -17.22
CA GLN A 295 -20.41 19.09 -17.77
C GLN A 295 -19.94 20.55 -17.79
N ALA A 296 -18.66 20.80 -17.48
CA ALA A 296 -17.97 22.07 -17.57
C ALA A 296 -18.70 23.25 -16.89
N PRO A 297 -18.99 23.16 -15.58
CA PRO A 297 -19.49 24.32 -14.84
C PRO A 297 -18.48 25.46 -14.95
N GLU A 298 -18.95 26.69 -15.14
CA GLU A 298 -18.10 27.88 -15.04
C GLU A 298 -17.66 28.07 -13.59
N LEU A 299 -16.59 27.38 -13.19
CA LEU A 299 -16.06 27.42 -11.83
C LEU A 299 -15.14 28.62 -11.61
N GLY A 300 -14.86 29.49 -12.59
CA GLY A 300 -13.95 30.63 -12.42
C GLY A 300 -12.50 30.23 -12.10
N LYS A 301 -11.78 31.08 -11.37
CA LYS A 301 -10.37 30.85 -10.96
C LYS A 301 -10.26 30.58 -9.47
N ASP A 302 -9.23 29.84 -9.06
CA ASP A 302 -8.87 29.75 -7.64
C ASP A 302 -8.41 31.12 -7.13
N ASP A 303 -8.72 31.42 -5.87
CA ASP A 303 -8.30 32.66 -5.22
C ASP A 303 -6.84 32.64 -4.76
N GLU A 304 -6.28 31.44 -4.56
CA GLU A 304 -4.88 31.23 -4.17
C GLU A 304 -4.20 30.19 -5.06
N HIS A 305 -2.87 30.06 -4.92
CA HIS A 305 -2.13 28.98 -5.57
C HIS A 305 -2.48 27.62 -4.94
N LEU A 306 -2.43 26.54 -5.74
CA LEU A 306 -2.81 25.21 -5.27
C LEU A 306 -1.99 24.73 -4.07
N ASP A 307 -0.72 25.12 -3.99
CA ASP A 307 0.15 24.74 -2.88
C ASP A 307 -0.27 25.35 -1.54
N GLU A 308 -0.96 26.50 -1.53
CA GLU A 308 -1.42 27.13 -0.29
C GLU A 308 -2.47 26.25 0.41
N TYR A 309 -3.41 25.65 -0.35
CA TYR A 309 -4.37 24.70 0.22
C TYR A 309 -3.73 23.40 0.71
N LEU A 310 -2.56 23.05 0.19
CA LEU A 310 -1.87 21.80 0.51
C LEU A 310 -0.89 21.96 1.68
N ASN A 311 -0.27 23.12 1.87
CA ASN A 311 0.82 23.31 2.83
C ASN A 311 0.43 22.96 4.27
N ASP A 312 -0.69 23.49 4.76
CA ASP A 312 -1.17 23.18 6.11
C ASP A 312 -1.69 21.74 6.22
N ALA A 313 -2.39 21.28 5.18
CA ALA A 313 -2.95 19.94 5.15
C ALA A 313 -1.89 18.84 5.05
N ARG A 314 -0.72 19.10 4.44
CA ARG A 314 0.39 18.15 4.32
C ARG A 314 0.99 17.76 5.68
N LYS A 315 0.81 18.62 6.69
CA LYS A 315 1.20 18.33 8.07
C LYS A 315 0.23 17.36 8.75
N ALA A 316 -1.00 17.26 8.25
CA ALA A 316 -2.00 16.38 8.83
C ALA A 316 -1.80 14.93 8.35
N ALA A 317 -1.99 13.99 9.28
CA ALA A 317 -2.05 12.56 8.95
C ALA A 317 -3.37 12.17 8.23
N THR A 318 -4.35 13.09 8.16
CA THR A 318 -5.71 12.85 7.67
C THR A 318 -6.10 13.82 6.55
N THR A 319 -7.11 13.46 5.74
CA THR A 319 -7.61 14.33 4.66
C THR A 319 -8.66 15.36 5.12
N GLY A 320 -9.06 15.36 6.40
CA GLY A 320 -10.03 16.30 6.95
C GLY A 320 -9.58 17.77 6.80
N PRO A 321 -8.37 18.13 7.26
CA PRO A 321 -7.84 19.49 7.12
C PRO A 321 -7.73 19.96 5.67
N LEU A 322 -7.43 19.05 4.73
CA LEU A 322 -7.42 19.37 3.29
C LEU A 322 -8.82 19.80 2.82
N LEU A 323 -9.85 19.05 3.19
CA LEU A 323 -11.22 19.43 2.83
C LEU A 323 -11.63 20.75 3.48
N ASP A 324 -11.24 20.99 4.73
CA ASP A 324 -11.52 22.28 5.39
C ASP A 324 -10.87 23.46 4.66
N ALA A 325 -9.63 23.30 4.19
CA ALA A 325 -8.96 24.32 3.38
C ALA A 325 -9.70 24.58 2.06
N LEU A 326 -10.14 23.51 1.38
CA LEU A 326 -10.94 23.62 0.15
C LEU A 326 -12.29 24.31 0.39
N LEU A 327 -12.93 24.10 1.53
CA LEU A 327 -14.23 24.71 1.87
C LEU A 327 -14.13 26.17 2.33
N ARG A 328 -13.00 26.60 2.89
CA ARG A 328 -12.80 27.98 3.35
C ARG A 328 -12.51 28.98 2.22
N GLY A 329 -11.82 28.53 1.17
CA GLY A 329 -11.41 29.39 0.06
C GLY A 329 -12.55 29.74 -0.90
N ARG A 330 -12.41 30.87 -1.61
CA ARG A 330 -13.25 31.20 -2.77
C ARG A 330 -12.66 30.54 -4.02
N ASN A 331 -12.60 29.22 -4.00
CA ASN A 331 -11.93 28.41 -5.02
C ASN A 331 -12.93 27.62 -5.88
N ARG A 332 -12.40 26.92 -6.90
CA ARG A 332 -13.19 26.10 -7.81
C ARG A 332 -13.85 24.91 -7.12
N ALA A 333 -13.18 24.25 -6.18
CA ALA A 333 -13.74 23.13 -5.40
C ALA A 333 -14.97 23.55 -4.57
N GLY A 334 -14.88 24.65 -3.82
CA GLY A 334 -15.98 25.16 -3.01
C GLY A 334 -17.19 25.55 -3.86
N ARG A 335 -16.97 26.18 -5.02
CA ARG A 335 -18.04 26.51 -5.97
C ARG A 335 -18.69 25.26 -6.59
N LEU A 336 -17.89 24.23 -6.89
CA LEU A 336 -18.41 22.95 -7.37
C LEU A 336 -19.24 22.24 -6.30
N LEU A 337 -18.76 22.21 -5.06
CA LEU A 337 -19.52 21.60 -3.95
C LEU A 337 -20.83 22.35 -3.70
N ALA A 338 -20.81 23.68 -3.74
CA ALA A 338 -22.01 24.50 -3.62
C ALA A 338 -23.02 24.24 -4.76
N SER A 339 -22.56 24.07 -6.01
CA SER A 339 -23.46 23.75 -7.13
C SER A 339 -24.07 22.36 -7.03
N LEU A 340 -23.42 21.45 -6.30
CA LEU A 340 -23.91 20.11 -5.98
C LEU A 340 -24.78 20.06 -4.71
N GLY A 341 -25.05 21.21 -4.09
CA GLY A 341 -25.89 21.30 -2.90
C GLY A 341 -25.21 20.84 -1.60
N TYR A 342 -23.87 20.76 -1.58
CA TYR A 342 -23.14 20.48 -0.35
C TYR A 342 -23.42 21.56 0.69
N VAL A 343 -23.78 21.13 1.91
CA VAL A 343 -23.98 22.03 3.05
C VAL A 343 -22.85 21.78 4.02
N PRO A 344 -21.91 22.73 4.22
CA PRO A 344 -20.88 22.57 5.23
C PRO A 344 -21.52 22.34 6.59
N ASP A 345 -21.06 21.33 7.32
CA ASP A 345 -21.51 21.10 8.69
C ASP A 345 -21.36 22.42 9.47
N ALA A 346 -22.46 22.92 10.03
CA ALA A 346 -22.42 24.09 10.89
C ALA A 346 -21.50 23.73 12.07
N LYS A 347 -20.27 24.27 12.08
CA LYS A 347 -19.24 23.95 13.07
C LYS A 347 -19.87 23.83 14.45
N ASP A 348 -19.81 22.64 15.03
CA ASP A 348 -19.95 22.50 16.47
C ASP A 348 -18.79 23.29 17.06
N LYS A 349 -19.11 24.34 17.82
CA LYS A 349 -18.13 25.20 18.49
C LYS A 349 -17.58 24.48 19.73
N SER A 350 -17.18 23.22 19.61
CA SER A 350 -16.57 22.48 20.70
C SER A 350 -15.06 22.66 20.63
N ASP A 351 -14.58 23.57 21.47
CA ASP A 351 -13.35 23.48 22.25
C ASP A 351 -12.08 23.12 21.48
N ASP A 352 -11.47 24.20 20.97
CA ASP A 352 -10.04 24.37 20.74
C ASP A 352 -9.27 24.26 22.07
N ASP A 353 -9.30 23.09 22.71
CA ASP A 353 -8.31 22.69 23.70
C ASP A 353 -7.24 21.89 22.94
N GLY A 354 -6.25 22.64 22.46
CA GLY A 354 -5.10 22.13 21.74
C GLY A 354 -4.25 21.23 22.64
N ASP A 355 -4.50 19.93 22.60
CA ASP A 355 -3.53 18.93 22.99
C ASP A 355 -2.49 18.77 21.88
N ASP A 356 -1.23 18.89 22.28
CA ASP A 356 0.02 18.88 21.51
C ASP A 356 0.30 17.53 20.81
N GLU A 357 -0.56 17.10 19.87
CA GLU A 357 -0.20 16.05 18.89
C GLU A 357 0.54 16.62 17.66
N SER A 358 0.75 17.93 17.63
CA SER A 358 1.52 18.65 16.61
C SER A 358 3.00 18.24 16.56
N GLY A 359 3.53 17.65 17.64
CA GLY A 359 4.94 17.29 17.77
C GLY A 359 5.42 16.24 16.76
N LEU A 360 4.60 15.25 16.42
CA LEU A 360 5.02 14.13 15.55
C LEU A 360 5.01 14.50 14.06
N ALA A 361 4.05 15.35 13.65
CA ALA A 361 3.98 15.90 12.30
C ALA A 361 4.96 17.05 12.05
N ALA A 362 5.20 17.88 13.07
CA ALA A 362 6.25 18.89 13.05
C ALA A 362 7.64 18.24 13.10
N GLU A 363 7.87 17.20 13.91
CA GLU A 363 9.09 16.39 13.84
C GLU A 363 9.23 15.69 12.48
N LEU A 364 8.14 15.18 11.88
CA LEU A 364 8.20 14.57 10.54
C LEU A 364 8.67 15.57 9.48
N LEU A 365 8.22 16.82 9.56
CA LEU A 365 8.52 17.86 8.59
C LEU A 365 9.82 18.61 8.89
N ASP A 366 10.17 18.88 10.15
CA ASP A 366 11.52 19.34 10.55
C ASP A 366 12.57 18.26 10.28
N ALA A 367 12.24 16.96 10.39
CA ALA A 367 13.11 15.88 9.95
C ALA A 367 13.29 15.87 8.41
N LEU A 368 12.21 16.12 7.65
CA LEU A 368 12.24 16.24 6.19
C LEU A 368 12.98 17.51 5.71
N ASP A 369 12.88 18.64 6.42
CA ASP A 369 13.54 19.92 6.09
C ASP A 369 14.98 20.03 6.66
N ALA A 370 15.26 19.49 7.85
CA ALA A 370 16.60 19.48 8.47
C ALA A 370 17.50 18.33 7.98
N GLY A 371 17.00 17.47 7.08
CA GLY A 371 17.79 16.41 6.46
C GLY A 371 18.06 15.19 7.34
N TRP A 372 17.37 15.05 8.47
CA TRP A 372 17.39 13.88 9.34
C TRP A 372 16.27 12.94 8.91
N VAL A 373 16.63 11.81 8.31
CA VAL A 373 15.68 10.82 7.79
C VAL A 373 15.19 9.94 8.95
N LEU A 374 13.88 9.75 9.06
CA LEU A 374 13.27 8.69 9.87
C LEU A 374 13.93 7.35 9.55
N ASP A 375 14.20 6.54 10.57
CA ASP A 375 14.48 5.10 10.50
C ASP A 375 13.26 4.33 9.94
N ILE A 376 12.84 4.63 8.70
CA ILE A 376 11.90 3.84 7.90
C ILE A 376 12.74 2.99 6.95
N ALA A 377 13.52 2.04 7.49
CA ALA A 377 14.38 1.10 6.76
C ALA A 377 15.41 1.74 5.77
N PRO A 378 16.62 1.19 5.63
CA PRO A 378 17.74 1.91 5.02
C PRO A 378 17.65 2.17 3.51
N VAL A 379 16.59 1.72 2.80
CA VAL A 379 16.53 1.76 1.33
C VAL A 379 15.73 2.96 0.77
N GLY A 380 14.76 3.53 1.50
CA GLY A 380 13.80 4.50 0.93
C GLY A 380 14.12 5.99 1.12
N GLY A 381 14.73 6.39 2.25
CA GLY A 381 14.79 7.81 2.65
C GLY A 381 15.69 8.72 1.78
N LYS A 382 16.66 8.16 1.04
CA LYS A 382 17.44 8.92 0.05
C LYS A 382 16.70 9.10 -1.27
N GLN A 383 15.84 8.16 -1.63
CA GLN A 383 15.13 8.14 -2.90
C GLN A 383 13.90 9.07 -2.85
N ILE A 384 13.18 9.09 -1.72
CA ILE A 384 12.09 10.04 -1.45
C ILE A 384 12.59 11.50 -1.47
N ARG A 385 13.81 11.78 -0.97
CA ARG A 385 14.41 13.13 -1.06
C ARG A 385 14.75 13.58 -2.49
N LYS A 386 15.22 12.66 -3.34
CA LYS A 386 15.49 12.94 -4.76
C LYS A 386 14.19 13.15 -5.54
N LEU A 387 13.20 12.31 -5.26
CA LEU A 387 11.85 12.43 -5.79
C LEU A 387 11.26 13.81 -5.47
N TRP A 388 11.36 14.25 -4.23
CA TRP A 388 10.73 15.49 -3.78
C TRP A 388 11.39 16.75 -4.38
N ARG A 389 12.73 16.83 -4.43
CA ARG A 389 13.42 17.94 -5.13
C ARG A 389 13.07 17.99 -6.61
N PHE A 390 13.04 16.82 -7.26
CA PHE A 390 12.73 16.72 -8.67
C PHE A 390 11.29 17.19 -8.98
N LEU A 391 10.31 16.83 -8.14
CA LEU A 391 8.92 17.25 -8.31
C LEU A 391 8.71 18.75 -8.13
N ARG A 392 9.42 19.37 -7.17
CA ARG A 392 9.38 20.82 -6.95
C ARG A 392 9.92 21.62 -8.15
N ASP A 393 10.87 21.04 -8.89
CA ASP A 393 11.57 21.72 -9.98
C ASP A 393 10.97 21.39 -11.38
N SER A 394 9.86 20.63 -11.45
CA SER A 394 9.23 20.15 -12.71
C SER A 394 7.87 20.80 -13.05
N ASP A 395 7.43 21.78 -12.26
CA ASP A 395 6.37 22.73 -12.64
C ASP A 395 6.99 23.95 -13.35
#